data_AF-A0A9P2XFT2-F1
#
_entry.id   AF-A0A9P2XFT2-F1
#
_cell.length_a   1.000
_cell.length_b   1.000
_cell.length_c   1.000
_cell.angle_alpha   90.00
_cell.angle_beta   90.00
_cell.angle_gamma   90.00
#
_symmetry.space_group_name_H-M   'P 1'
#
loop_
_entity.id
_entity.type
_entity.pdbx_description
1 polymer ?
#
loop_
_entity_poly.entity_id
_entity_poly.type
_entity_poly.pdbx_seq_one_letter_code
_entity_poly.pdbx_strand_id
1 'polypeptide(L)' 'KLSGESILKSFISFKSLVAIAIGLLVAWLGGRGVKLMSSQPDVVAGLLIGTVAGVALLRGVPVGPLIAAGLLSLFIGK' A
#
# COMPACT_ATOMS: atom_id res chain seq x y z
N LYS A 1 1.81 25.54 20.98
CA LYS A 1 1.60 26.40 19.79
C LYS A 1 2.38 25.79 18.63
N LEU A 2 1.78 24.91 17.82
CA LEU A 2 2.38 24.53 16.54
C LEU A 2 2.20 25.72 15.59
N SER A 3 3.25 26.54 15.43
CA SER A 3 3.25 27.65 14.48
C SER A 3 3.13 27.09 13.07
N GLY A 4 2.24 27.65 12.24
CA GLY A 4 2.01 27.21 10.86
C GLY A 4 3.28 27.21 9.99
N GLU A 5 4.31 27.95 10.39
CA GLU A 5 5.63 27.97 9.78
C GLU A 5 6.41 26.66 9.96
N SER A 6 6.27 25.96 11.09
CA SER A 6 6.90 24.65 11.33
C SER A 6 6.26 23.54 10.50
N ILE A 7 4.96 23.70 10.22
CA ILE A 7 4.22 22.82 9.32
C ILE A 7 4.70 23.07 7.89
N LEU A 8 4.72 24.32 7.41
CA LEU A 8 5.20 24.65 6.06
C LEU A 8 6.67 24.24 5.81
N LYS A 9 7.57 24.44 6.78
CA LYS A 9 8.95 23.93 6.69
C LYS A 9 9.03 22.40 6.70
N SER A 10 8.16 21.73 7.45
CA SER A 10 8.07 20.27 7.43
C SER A 10 7.54 19.78 6.09
N PHE A 11 6.55 20.43 5.49
CA PHE A 11 6.01 20.07 4.17
C PHE A 11 7.04 20.28 3.03
N ILE A 12 7.94 21.27 3.16
CA ILE A 12 9.05 21.51 2.20
C ILE A 12 10.27 20.63 2.50
N SER A 13 10.30 19.90 3.62
CA SER A 13 11.35 18.92 3.88
C SER A 13 11.29 17.80 2.84
N PHE A 14 12.46 17.41 2.34
CA PHE A 14 12.63 16.28 1.42
C PHE A 14 11.89 15.02 1.91
N LYS A 15 11.89 14.78 3.23
CA LYS A 15 11.17 13.65 3.85
C LYS A 15 9.66 13.70 3.61
N SER A 16 9.05 14.89 3.70
CA SER A 16 7.60 15.06 3.48
C SER A 16 7.25 14.97 2.01
N LEU A 17 8.09 15.49 1.11
CA LEU A 17 7.87 15.35 -0.33
C LEU A 17 7.91 13.88 -0.75
N VAL A 18 8.88 13.11 -0.23
CA VAL A 18 8.95 11.65 -0.44
C VAL A 18 7.74 10.95 0.17
N ALA A 19 7.30 11.33 1.37
CA ALA A 19 6.10 10.74 1.99
C ALA A 19 4.83 10.98 1.16
N ILE A 20 4.67 12.19 0.60
CA ILE A 20 3.55 12.52 -0.30
C ILE A 20 3.63 11.70 -1.59
N ALA A 21 4.82 11.61 -2.19
CA ALA A 21 5.03 10.82 -3.41
C ALA A 21 4.70 9.32 -3.19
N ILE A 22 5.16 8.74 -2.07
CA ILE A 22 4.82 7.37 -1.68
C ILE A 22 3.30 7.23 -1.46
N GLY A 23 2.66 8.18 -0.78
CA GLY A 23 1.22 8.17 -0.56
C GLY A 23 0.42 8.15 -1.86
N LEU A 24 0.81 8.98 -2.84
CA LEU A 24 0.22 8.97 -4.18
C LEU A 24 0.43 7.64 -4.90
N LEU A 25 1.63 7.07 -4.80
CA LEU A 25 1.95 5.76 -5.38
C LEU A 25 1.07 4.65 -4.78
N VAL A 26 0.92 4.62 -3.45
CA VAL A 26 0.10 3.63 -2.75
C VAL A 26 -1.38 3.78 -3.11
N ALA A 27 -1.89 5.01 -3.23
CA ALA A 27 -3.27 5.24 -3.67
C ALA A 27 -3.51 4.72 -5.10
N TRP A 28 -2.56 4.96 -6.01
CA TRP A 28 -2.63 4.43 -7.38
C TRP A 28 -2.56 2.90 -7.43
N LEU A 29 -1.68 2.29 -6.64
CA LEU A 29 -1.60 0.83 -6.49
C LEU A 29 -2.89 0.26 -5.92
N GLY A 30 -3.49 0.92 -4.92
CA GLY A 30 -4.79 0.53 -4.38
C GLY A 30 -5.86 0.47 -5.47
N GLY A 31 -5.95 1.48 -6.34
CA GLY A 31 -6.87 1.47 -7.48
C GLY A 31 -6.69 0.28 -8.42
N ARG A 32 -5.44 -0.12 -8.70
CA ARG A 32 -5.17 -1.35 -9.48
C ARG A 32 -5.49 -2.62 -8.69
N GLY A 33 -5.24 -2.61 -7.38
CA GLY A 33 -5.55 -3.70 -6.46
C GLY A 33 -7.05 -4.01 -6.45
N VAL A 34 -7.91 -3.00 -6.37
CA VAL A 34 -9.37 -3.18 -6.46
C VAL A 34 -9.74 -3.90 -7.77
N LYS A 35 -9.16 -3.47 -8.89
CA LYS A 35 -9.45 -4.08 -10.18
C LYS A 35 -9.04 -5.56 -10.22
N LEU A 36 -7.85 -5.89 -9.71
CA LEU A 36 -7.39 -7.28 -9.61
C LEU A 36 -8.32 -8.09 -8.69
N MET A 37 -8.79 -7.50 -7.59
CA MET A 37 -9.71 -8.17 -6.68
C MET A 37 -11.07 -8.48 -7.30
N SER A 38 -11.56 -7.61 -8.18
CA SER A 38 -12.81 -7.86 -8.92
C SER A 38 -12.62 -8.81 -10.10
N SER A 39 -11.46 -8.79 -10.76
CA SER A 39 -11.22 -9.61 -11.95
C SER A 39 -10.74 -11.03 -11.64
N GLN A 40 -9.97 -11.23 -10.56
CA GLN A 40 -9.34 -12.51 -10.21
C GLN A 40 -9.40 -12.76 -8.69
N PRO A 41 -10.59 -13.06 -8.14
CA PRO A 41 -10.76 -13.27 -6.70
C PRO A 41 -9.92 -14.45 -6.16
N ASP A 42 -9.66 -15.48 -6.97
CA ASP A 42 -8.83 -16.63 -6.58
C ASP A 42 -7.40 -16.21 -6.22
N VAL A 43 -6.83 -15.28 -6.99
CA VAL A 43 -5.48 -14.75 -6.75
C VAL A 43 -5.43 -13.95 -5.44
N VAL A 44 -6.49 -13.21 -5.12
CA VAL A 44 -6.61 -12.49 -3.84
C VAL A 44 -6.74 -13.44 -2.67
N ALA A 45 -7.50 -14.52 -2.83
CA ALA A 45 -7.62 -15.55 -1.79
C ALA A 45 -6.25 -16.17 -1.48
N GLY A 46 -5.48 -16.51 -2.53
CA GLY A 46 -4.09 -16.97 -2.38
C GLY A 46 -3.20 -15.93 -1.69
N LEU A 47 -3.37 -14.65 -2.04
CA LEU A 47 -2.65 -13.55 -1.41
C LEU A 47 -2.96 -13.41 0.08
N LEU A 48 -4.23 -13.55 0.48
CA LEU A 48 -4.66 -13.54 1.88
C LEU A 48 -4.08 -14.73 2.67
N ILE A 49 -4.06 -15.92 2.08
CA ILE A 49 -3.44 -17.08 2.71
C ILE A 49 -1.93 -16.82 2.91
N GLY A 50 -1.26 -16.30 1.88
CA GLY A 50 0.15 -15.95 1.95
C GLY A 50 0.46 -14.89 3.00
N THR A 51 -0.36 -13.83 3.11
CA THR A 51 -0.15 -12.78 4.13
C THR A 51 -0.40 -13.29 5.54
N VAL A 52 -1.43 -14.11 5.76
CA VAL A 52 -1.69 -14.72 7.08
C VAL A 52 -0.56 -15.68 7.45
N ALA A 53 -0.10 -16.51 6.52
CA ALA A 53 1.04 -17.40 6.75
C ALA A 53 2.31 -16.60 7.07
N GLY A 54 2.61 -15.54 6.31
CA GLY A 54 3.75 -14.68 6.56
C GLY A 54 3.68 -13.98 7.92
N VAL A 55 2.51 -13.47 8.31
CA VAL A 55 2.28 -12.89 9.64
C VAL A 55 2.50 -13.92 10.75
N ALA A 56 1.94 -15.12 10.60
CA ALA A 56 2.05 -16.18 11.60
C ALA A 56 3.51 -16.65 11.77
N LEU A 57 4.27 -16.77 10.69
CA LEU A 57 5.66 -17.23 10.72
C LEU A 57 6.65 -16.14 11.14
N LEU A 58 6.46 -14.91 10.67
CA LEU A 58 7.40 -13.80 10.86
C LEU A 58 7.01 -12.88 12.03
N ARG A 59 5.95 -13.20 12.77
CA ARG A 59 5.37 -12.36 13.83
C ARG A 59 5.03 -10.94 13.34
N GLY A 60 4.53 -10.86 12.11
CA GLY A 60 4.16 -9.61 11.46
C GLY A 60 2.81 -9.05 11.94
N VAL A 61 2.35 -8.00 11.27
CA VAL A 61 1.00 -7.43 11.49
C VAL A 61 0.20 -7.60 10.19
N PRO A 62 -1.05 -8.11 10.25
CA PRO A 62 -1.87 -8.26 9.07
C PRO A 62 -2.19 -6.89 8.47
N VAL A 63 -1.74 -6.69 7.23
CA VAL A 63 -2.13 -5.56 6.38
C VAL A 63 -3.18 -6.06 5.39
N GLY A 64 -4.19 -5.23 5.11
CA GLY A 64 -5.30 -5.60 4.24
C GLY A 64 -4.85 -5.99 2.81
N PRO A 65 -5.66 -6.78 2.09
CA PRO A 65 -5.27 -7.34 0.80
C PRO A 65 -5.11 -6.29 -0.30
N LEU A 66 -5.70 -5.10 -0.14
CA LEU A 66 -5.76 -4.08 -1.20
C LEU A 66 -4.37 -3.62 -1.68
N ILE A 67 -3.47 -3.31 -0.76
CA ILE A 67 -2.13 -2.81 -1.10
C ILE A 67 -1.30 -3.95 -1.69
N ALA A 68 -1.39 -5.14 -1.09
CA ALA A 68 -0.71 -6.33 -1.60
C ALA A 68 -1.19 -6.70 -3.02
N ALA A 69 -2.50 -6.61 -3.28
CA ALA A 69 -3.09 -6.83 -4.59
C ALA A 69 -2.64 -5.75 -5.59
N GLY A 70 -2.53 -4.50 -5.13
CA GLY A 70 -1.98 -3.40 -5.91
C GLY A 70 -0.55 -3.67 -6.36
N LEU A 71 0.31 -4.14 -5.46
CA LEU A 71 1.69 -4.55 -5.78
C LEU A 71 1.72 -5.76 -6.72
N LEU A 72 0.91 -6.77 -6.45
CA LEU A 72 0.82 -7.96 -7.29
C LEU A 72 0.36 -7.63 -8.72
N SER A 73 -0.53 -6.64 -8.87
CA SER A 73 -1.03 -6.17 -10.17
C SER A 73 0.06 -5.57 -11.09
N LEU A 74 1.24 -5.24 -10.54
CA LEU A 74 2.40 -4.81 -11.32
C LEU A 74 3.09 -5.99 -12.00
N PHE A 75 3.06 -7.17 -11.37
CA PHE A 75 3.71 -8.38 -11.87
C PHE A 75 2.77 -9.23 -12.73
N ILE A 76 1.48 -9.26 -12.39
CA ILE A 76 0.48 -10.10 -13.09
C ILE A 76 -0.05 -9.44 -14.37
N GLY A 77 0.32 -8.19 -14.67
CA GLY A 77 0.17 -7.61 -16.01
C GLY A 77 -1.23 -7.73 -16.64
N LYS A 78 -2.18 -6.91 -16.17
CA LYS A 78 -3.54 -6.69 -16.68
C LYS A 78 -4.46 -7.93 -16.76
#